data_AF-A0A142JMW2-F1
#
_entry.id   AF-A0A142JMW2-F1
#
_cell.length_a   1.000
_cell.length_b   1.000
_cell.length_c   1.000
_cell.angle_alpha   90.00
_cell.angle_beta   90.00
_cell.angle_gamma   90.00
#
_symmetry.space_group_name_H-M   'P 1'
#
loop_
_entity.id
_entity.type
_entity.pdbx_description
1 polymer ?
#
loop_
_entity_poly.entity_id
_entity_poly.type
_entity_poly.pdbx_seq_one_letter_code
_entity_poly.pdbx_strand_id
1 'polypeptide(L)'
;MTKLNGGYLTLKTDAVKATEYSNAHTSALDRPMTGAHLEALNWIQKTRWRVNRNVLAVALGLKERGWAVEGWPSAEEIPVPVWQGPGEMDRTTDEGKAFLREREEVHYQNARNAGMRKKLWDMLGMAEELATFPAIWFPHYADFRGRFYPRPQDLHTQGDSLVKGLLEFSEPQALGGNGQYWTYVNAANYYGEDKLPLDDRARWTADHMMGILAAAEDPFGEGFEFWSKADSPWEFLAACYELKRLRDWLAVGNLPEDFQSTLVCRYDATCSGIQHLAALMKDEVSALQVNVVSQGPGIRADIYTKVKDAVVKLVNLDRVDSRFREAAELWVDRVVRGTVKRAVMTTPYGVSERGILNQIINDGFADHVEKGKARYAAAEYLTQKIVSALDESIDAPRRAMAYFREVAKFLDKKDLPLVWDTPSGFTAKQAYYKTNQKQVRTLHGDVLMRFEMPEAGFAPGKQVLGAAPNVVHSFDAAHLALVAVAMKREGVRDLAFVHDSFGCHAGNSDLLLRVTKEQFVAIYNRDTLEEWRQSVIKHSGCPDIPEVPPLGSLDVTKVLESEFFFS
;
A
#
# COMPACT_ATOMS: atom_id res chain seq x y z
N MET A 1 21.89 17.16 -21.89
CA MET A 1 21.82 17.66 -20.51
C MET A 1 21.93 16.47 -19.56
N THR A 2 22.48 16.64 -18.36
CA THR A 2 22.67 15.56 -17.37
C THR A 2 21.33 15.14 -16.74
N LYS A 3 21.16 13.83 -16.50
CA LYS A 3 20.03 13.28 -15.74
C LYS A 3 19.85 14.00 -14.39
N LEU A 4 18.60 14.09 -13.93
CA LEU A 4 18.27 14.64 -12.61
C LEU A 4 18.84 13.73 -11.53
N ASN A 5 19.80 14.24 -10.75
CA ASN A 5 20.44 13.49 -9.67
C ASN A 5 20.25 14.24 -8.34
N GLY A 6 20.18 13.49 -7.24
CA GLY A 6 20.01 14.06 -5.91
C GLY A 6 19.95 13.01 -4.80
N GLY A 7 19.45 13.43 -3.64
CA GLY A 7 19.36 12.60 -2.44
C GLY A 7 20.62 12.72 -1.57
N TYR A 8 21.58 11.82 -1.76
CA TYR A 8 22.83 11.84 -0.99
C TYR A 8 23.78 12.95 -1.45
N LEU A 9 24.57 13.49 -0.52
CA LEU A 9 25.55 14.55 -0.81
C LEU A 9 26.75 14.04 -1.61
N THR A 10 27.18 12.79 -1.37
CA THR A 10 28.39 12.20 -1.96
C THR A 10 28.09 11.15 -3.02
N LEU A 11 26.94 10.45 -2.92
CA LEU A 11 26.54 9.42 -3.87
C LEU A 11 25.63 10.03 -4.95
N LYS A 12 26.07 9.96 -6.21
CA LYS A 12 25.24 10.37 -7.35
C LYS A 12 24.16 9.33 -7.57
N THR A 13 22.90 9.69 -7.35
CA THR A 13 21.77 8.80 -7.57
C THR A 13 20.71 9.44 -8.46
N ASP A 14 20.21 8.70 -9.44
CA ASP A 14 19.22 9.16 -10.43
C ASP A 14 17.85 9.35 -9.78
N ALA A 15 17.26 10.54 -9.89
CA ALA A 15 15.99 10.89 -9.26
C ALA A 15 14.80 10.04 -9.75
N VAL A 16 14.91 9.44 -10.94
CA VAL A 16 14.02 8.37 -11.42
C VAL A 16 14.79 7.05 -11.44
N LYS A 17 14.26 6.01 -10.80
CA LYS A 17 14.92 4.70 -10.75
C LYS A 17 15.10 4.14 -12.15
N ALA A 18 16.35 3.95 -12.54
CA ALA A 18 16.75 3.04 -13.59
C ALA A 18 17.10 1.69 -12.94
N THR A 19 16.43 0.61 -13.33
CA THR A 19 16.85 -0.72 -12.90
C THR A 19 18.00 -1.16 -13.80
N GLU A 20 19.18 -1.35 -13.21
CA GLU A 20 20.36 -1.82 -13.92
C GLU A 20 20.01 -3.07 -14.76
N TYR A 21 20.34 -3.03 -16.05
CA TYR A 21 20.12 -4.12 -17.02
C TYR A 21 18.66 -4.46 -17.37
N SER A 22 17.71 -3.53 -17.16
CA SER A 22 16.30 -3.70 -17.56
C SER A 22 15.69 -2.39 -18.09
N ASN A 23 14.40 -2.45 -18.43
CA ASN A 23 13.67 -1.45 -19.21
C ASN A 23 13.96 -0.08 -18.66
N ALA A 24 14.72 0.68 -19.44
CA ALA A 24 15.03 2.05 -19.08
C ALA A 24 13.74 2.87 -18.89
N HIS A 25 12.58 2.41 -19.40
CA HIS A 25 11.25 2.98 -19.12
C HIS A 25 11.34 4.52 -19.19
N THR A 26 10.90 5.18 -18.12
CA THR A 26 10.98 6.62 -17.91
C THR A 26 12.38 7.15 -17.68
N SER A 27 13.29 6.35 -17.10
CA SER A 27 14.70 6.74 -16.92
C SER A 27 15.48 6.88 -18.24
N ALA A 28 14.88 6.48 -19.37
CA ALA A 28 15.38 6.73 -20.72
C ALA A 28 15.10 8.16 -21.21
N LEU A 29 14.20 8.89 -20.55
CA LEU A 29 13.89 10.28 -20.88
C LEU A 29 14.91 11.21 -20.23
N ASP A 30 15.28 12.29 -20.92
CA ASP A 30 16.27 13.24 -20.42
C ASP A 30 15.80 13.99 -19.16
N ARG A 31 14.52 14.41 -19.16
CA ARG A 31 13.92 15.20 -18.06
C ARG A 31 12.46 14.79 -17.80
N PRO A 32 12.23 13.58 -17.27
CA PRO A 32 10.87 13.06 -17.04
C PRO A 32 10.12 13.73 -15.89
N MET A 33 10.78 14.56 -15.08
CA MET A 33 10.20 15.13 -13.87
C MET A 33 10.45 16.63 -13.81
N THR A 34 9.36 17.40 -13.77
CA THR A 34 9.35 18.86 -13.75
C THR A 34 8.24 19.38 -12.85
N GLY A 35 8.09 20.70 -12.75
CA GLY A 35 6.96 21.34 -12.08
C GLY A 35 6.75 20.86 -10.64
N ALA A 36 5.47 20.62 -10.30
CA ALA A 36 5.05 20.21 -8.97
C ALA A 36 5.65 18.85 -8.56
N HIS A 37 5.87 17.93 -9.50
CA HIS A 37 6.41 16.61 -9.20
C HIS A 37 7.86 16.68 -8.70
N LEU A 38 8.71 17.49 -9.35
CA LEU A 38 10.08 17.73 -8.88
C LEU A 38 10.11 18.50 -7.56
N GLU A 39 9.21 19.48 -7.41
CA GLU A 39 9.10 20.26 -6.18
C GLU A 39 8.67 19.39 -5.00
N ALA A 40 7.70 18.50 -5.19
CA ALA A 40 7.24 17.53 -4.21
C ALA A 40 8.37 16.58 -3.78
N LEU A 41 9.12 16.00 -4.73
CA LEU A 41 10.26 15.14 -4.43
C LEU A 41 11.26 15.85 -3.50
N ASN A 42 11.57 17.12 -3.79
CA ASN A 42 12.47 17.90 -2.94
C ASN A 42 11.85 18.26 -1.58
N TRP A 43 10.55 18.52 -1.51
CA TRP A 43 9.88 18.90 -0.28
C TRP A 43 9.77 17.73 0.70
N ILE A 44 9.35 16.56 0.23
CA ILE A 44 9.19 15.36 1.07
C ILE A 44 10.53 14.93 1.69
N GLN A 45 11.63 15.11 0.96
CA GLN A 45 12.98 14.82 1.48
C GLN A 45 13.44 15.78 2.57
N LYS A 46 12.80 16.94 2.73
CA LYS A 46 13.15 17.93 3.78
C LYS A 46 12.50 17.64 5.12
N THR A 47 11.46 16.78 5.16
CA THR A 47 10.83 16.34 6.41
C THR A 47 11.89 15.80 7.36
N ARG A 48 11.91 16.33 8.59
CA ARG A 48 12.90 15.97 9.60
C ARG A 48 12.36 14.89 10.52
N TRP A 49 13.00 13.75 10.56
CA TRP A 49 12.58 12.59 11.35
C TRP A 49 13.50 12.37 12.54
N ARG A 50 13.07 11.63 13.55
CA ARG A 50 13.94 11.05 14.58
C ARG A 50 13.42 9.68 14.99
N VAL A 51 14.27 8.92 15.66
CA VAL A 51 13.87 7.63 16.23
C VAL A 51 13.05 7.86 17.51
N ASN A 52 11.87 7.25 17.59
CA ASN A 52 11.06 7.20 18.79
C ASN A 52 11.72 6.27 19.81
N ARG A 53 12.37 6.88 20.81
CA ARG A 53 13.16 6.15 21.82
C ARG A 53 12.32 5.28 22.73
N ASN A 54 11.06 5.65 22.99
CA ASN A 54 10.17 4.86 23.84
C ASN A 54 9.79 3.55 23.13
N VAL A 55 9.40 3.66 21.86
CA VAL A 55 9.08 2.49 21.03
C VAL A 55 10.31 1.60 20.82
N LEU A 56 11.47 2.20 20.56
CA LEU A 56 12.73 1.46 20.44
C LEU A 56 13.06 0.68 21.71
N ALA A 57 12.89 1.28 22.89
CA ALA A 57 13.13 0.60 24.16
C ALA A 57 12.21 -0.62 24.34
N VAL A 58 10.95 -0.52 23.93
CA VAL A 58 10.01 -1.67 23.95
C VAL A 58 10.44 -2.75 22.98
N ALA A 59 10.80 -2.38 21.75
CA ALA A 59 11.28 -3.32 20.73
C ALA A 59 12.54 -4.09 21.17
N LEU A 60 13.51 -3.41 21.78
CA LEU A 60 14.70 -4.05 22.35
C LEU A 60 14.36 -4.95 23.55
N GLY A 61 13.46 -4.50 24.43
CA GLY A 61 13.04 -5.32 25.57
C GLY A 61 12.27 -6.58 25.19
N LEU A 62 11.48 -6.56 24.09
CA LEU A 62 10.84 -7.76 23.55
C LEU A 62 11.86 -8.71 22.94
N LYS A 63 12.87 -8.18 22.22
CA LYS A 63 14.00 -8.97 21.70
C LYS A 63 14.72 -9.72 22.82
N GLU A 64 15.00 -9.06 23.95
CA GLU A 64 15.66 -9.67 25.11
C GLU A 64 14.81 -10.77 25.78
N ARG A 65 13.50 -10.57 25.83
CA ARG A 65 12.55 -11.50 26.46
C ARG A 65 12.13 -12.66 25.57
N GLY A 66 12.35 -12.55 24.26
CA GLY A 66 11.88 -13.54 23.27
C GLY A 66 10.36 -13.56 23.10
N TRP A 67 9.66 -12.48 23.46
CA TRP A 67 8.20 -12.41 23.36
C TRP A 67 7.74 -12.19 21.92
N ALA A 68 6.61 -12.81 21.57
CA ALA A 68 6.00 -12.67 20.26
C ALA A 68 4.95 -11.54 20.26
N VAL A 69 5.00 -10.73 19.21
CA VAL A 69 3.95 -9.78 18.80
C VAL A 69 3.68 -10.07 17.33
N GLU A 70 2.49 -9.76 16.81
CA GLU A 70 2.20 -9.97 15.40
C GLU A 70 3.26 -9.29 14.50
N GLY A 71 3.75 -10.02 13.49
CA GLY A 71 4.85 -9.59 12.62
C GLY A 71 6.25 -9.70 13.22
N TRP A 72 6.39 -10.05 14.50
CA TRP A 72 7.67 -10.26 15.17
C TRP A 72 8.13 -11.73 15.04
N PRO A 73 9.38 -12.00 14.60
CA PRO A 73 9.88 -13.36 14.45
C PRO A 73 10.07 -14.03 15.81
N SER A 74 9.71 -15.31 15.92
CA SER A 74 9.89 -16.09 17.15
C SER A 74 11.38 -16.26 17.46
N ALA A 75 11.75 -16.12 18.74
CA ALA A 75 13.10 -16.41 19.22
C ALA A 75 13.44 -17.91 19.12
N GLU A 76 12.45 -18.77 19.30
CA GLU A 76 12.62 -20.22 19.31
C GLU A 76 12.47 -20.83 17.91
N GLU A 77 13.17 -21.93 17.67
CA GLU A 77 13.00 -22.75 16.48
C GLU A 77 11.93 -23.81 16.71
N ILE A 78 11.16 -24.11 15.67
CA ILE A 78 10.21 -25.21 15.69
C ILE A 78 11.02 -26.51 15.76
N PRO A 79 10.75 -27.40 16.73
CA PRO A 79 11.44 -28.68 16.82
C PRO A 79 11.32 -29.48 15.53
N VAL A 80 12.44 -29.94 14.99
CA VAL A 80 12.45 -30.75 13.77
C VAL A 80 11.77 -32.10 14.07
N PRO A 81 10.74 -32.50 13.30
CA PRO A 81 10.04 -33.77 13.51
C PRO A 81 11.01 -34.96 13.47
N VAL A 82 10.83 -35.87 14.42
CA VAL A 82 11.58 -37.14 14.50
C VAL A 82 10.64 -38.27 14.11
N TRP A 83 11.13 -39.21 13.29
CA TRP A 83 10.34 -40.34 12.83
C TRP A 83 9.95 -41.24 14.01
N GLN A 84 8.65 -41.50 14.17
CA GLN A 84 8.09 -42.31 15.27
C GLN A 84 7.61 -43.70 14.80
N GLY A 85 7.78 -44.05 13.52
CA GLY A 85 7.34 -45.34 12.99
C GLY A 85 8.26 -46.51 13.40
N PRO A 86 7.78 -47.76 13.28
CA PRO A 86 8.58 -48.93 13.60
C PRO A 86 9.75 -49.07 12.61
N GLY A 87 10.99 -49.04 13.11
CA GLY A 87 12.20 -49.21 12.30
C GLY A 87 12.62 -47.96 11.52
N GLU A 88 13.49 -48.15 10.52
CA GLU A 88 13.94 -47.06 9.65
C GLU A 88 12.83 -46.57 8.74
N MET A 89 12.78 -45.24 8.53
CA MET A 89 11.78 -44.62 7.66
C MET A 89 11.98 -45.04 6.19
N ASP A 90 10.96 -45.70 5.62
CA ASP A 90 10.88 -45.94 4.18
C ASP A 90 10.43 -44.67 3.45
N ARG A 91 11.30 -44.10 2.62
CA ARG A 91 11.05 -42.85 1.86
C ARG A 91 10.09 -43.02 0.69
N THR A 92 9.73 -44.25 0.34
CA THR A 92 8.89 -44.56 -0.83
C THR A 92 7.41 -44.65 -0.49
N THR A 93 7.07 -44.92 0.78
CA THR A 93 5.69 -44.99 1.28
C THR A 93 5.07 -43.59 1.36
N ASP A 94 3.74 -43.55 1.38
CA ASP A 94 3.01 -42.28 1.54
C ASP A 94 3.27 -41.65 2.91
N GLU A 95 3.41 -42.46 3.97
CA GLU A 95 3.78 -42.03 5.32
C GLU A 95 5.19 -41.42 5.37
N GLY A 96 6.18 -42.08 4.77
CA GLY A 96 7.54 -41.55 4.71
C GLY A 96 7.65 -40.28 3.87
N LYS A 97 6.91 -40.19 2.75
CA LYS A 97 6.82 -38.95 1.95
C LYS A 97 6.13 -37.83 2.71
N ALA A 98 5.07 -38.11 3.46
CA ALA A 98 4.37 -37.14 4.28
C ALA A 98 5.29 -36.59 5.39
N PHE A 99 6.00 -37.48 6.10
CA PHE A 99 6.98 -37.08 7.12
C PHE A 99 8.13 -36.26 6.53
N LEU A 100 8.66 -36.63 5.36
CA LEU A 100 9.70 -35.84 4.69
C LEU A 100 9.21 -34.43 4.33
N ARG A 101 7.96 -34.29 3.86
CA ARG A 101 7.35 -32.98 3.58
C ARG A 101 7.15 -32.16 4.84
N GLU A 102 6.69 -32.77 5.93
CA GLU A 102 6.55 -32.10 7.22
C GLU A 102 7.90 -31.59 7.73
N ARG A 103 8.93 -32.44 7.64
CA ARG A 103 10.30 -32.08 8.03
C ARG A 103 10.89 -30.97 7.15
N GLU A 104 10.66 -31.03 5.85
CA GLU A 104 11.06 -29.97 4.89
C GLU A 104 10.38 -28.64 5.21
N GLU A 105 9.08 -28.67 5.51
CA GLU A 105 8.32 -27.48 5.92
C GLU A 105 8.89 -26.88 7.21
N VAL A 106 9.19 -27.69 8.23
CA VAL A 106 9.79 -27.19 9.48
C VAL A 106 11.18 -26.58 9.25
N HIS A 107 12.03 -27.22 8.44
CA HIS A 107 13.33 -26.63 8.05
C HIS A 107 13.16 -25.30 7.31
N TYR A 108 12.20 -25.22 6.39
CA TYR A 108 11.89 -23.99 5.66
C TYR A 108 11.42 -22.88 6.61
N GLN A 109 10.49 -23.17 7.52
CA GLN A 109 9.99 -22.19 8.49
C GLN A 109 11.09 -21.71 9.44
N ASN A 110 11.95 -22.61 9.94
CA ASN A 110 13.07 -22.22 10.80
C ASN A 110 14.10 -21.34 10.06
N ALA A 111 14.45 -21.69 8.82
CA ALA A 111 15.35 -20.87 8.00
C ALA A 111 14.76 -19.48 7.69
N ARG A 112 13.47 -19.43 7.36
CA ARG A 112 12.73 -18.18 7.16
C ARG A 112 12.72 -17.33 8.43
N ASN A 113 12.40 -17.93 9.58
CA ASN A 113 12.37 -17.25 10.87
C ASN A 113 13.76 -16.71 11.26
N ALA A 114 14.82 -17.50 11.06
CA ALA A 114 16.20 -17.05 11.27
C ALA A 114 16.58 -15.85 10.39
N GLY A 115 16.18 -15.85 9.12
CA GLY A 115 16.38 -14.71 8.22
C GLY A 115 15.62 -13.45 8.67
N MET A 116 14.37 -13.61 9.10
CA MET A 116 13.57 -12.51 9.66
C MET A 116 14.19 -11.94 10.94
N ARG A 117 14.65 -12.80 11.87
CA ARG A 117 15.36 -12.38 13.09
C ARG A 117 16.60 -11.56 12.76
N LYS A 118 17.45 -12.04 11.84
CA LYS A 118 18.66 -11.30 11.44
C LYS A 118 18.30 -9.92 10.91
N LYS A 119 17.37 -9.82 9.96
CA LYS A 119 16.93 -8.54 9.39
C LYS A 119 16.43 -7.58 10.47
N LEU A 120 15.60 -8.09 11.39
CA LEU A 120 15.06 -7.30 12.50
C LEU A 120 16.17 -6.80 13.42
N TRP A 121 17.10 -7.66 13.84
CA TRP A 121 18.19 -7.28 14.74
C TRP A 121 19.14 -6.26 14.12
N ASP A 122 19.45 -6.41 12.84
CA ASP A 122 20.26 -5.43 12.09
C ASP A 122 19.54 -4.06 12.04
N MET A 123 18.22 -4.06 11.78
CA MET A 123 17.40 -2.83 11.77
C MET A 123 17.33 -2.18 13.16
N LEU A 124 17.14 -2.95 14.23
CA LEU A 124 17.14 -2.42 15.60
C LEU A 124 18.50 -1.83 15.99
N GLY A 125 19.61 -2.48 15.62
CA GLY A 125 20.94 -1.94 15.84
C GLY A 125 21.16 -0.62 15.08
N MET A 126 20.67 -0.52 13.84
CA MET A 126 20.66 0.73 13.08
C MET A 126 19.80 1.81 13.76
N ALA A 127 18.62 1.44 14.29
CA ALA A 127 17.75 2.36 15.00
C ALA A 127 18.38 2.87 16.31
N GLU A 128 19.11 2.02 17.05
CA GLU A 128 19.89 2.42 18.23
C GLU A 128 20.96 3.46 17.90
N GLU A 129 21.73 3.22 16.83
CA GLU A 129 22.73 4.18 16.36
C GLU A 129 22.09 5.51 15.94
N LEU A 130 21.03 5.45 15.14
CA LEU A 130 20.33 6.63 14.63
C LEU A 130 19.59 7.40 15.72
N ALA A 131 19.19 6.75 16.82
CA ALA A 131 18.55 7.40 17.96
C ALA A 131 19.47 8.39 18.70
N THR A 132 20.78 8.32 18.47
CA THR A 132 21.75 9.29 19.02
C THR A 132 21.67 10.66 18.34
N PHE A 133 21.13 10.72 17.11
CA PHE A 133 21.00 11.96 16.36
C PHE A 133 19.67 12.68 16.68
N PRO A 134 19.67 14.03 16.77
CA PRO A 134 18.44 14.79 17.05
C PRO A 134 17.47 14.79 15.86
N ALA A 135 17.99 14.64 14.63
CA ALA A 135 17.21 14.56 13.41
C ALA A 135 17.95 13.76 12.34
N ILE A 136 17.18 13.07 11.51
CA ILE A 136 17.60 12.30 10.34
C ILE A 136 16.68 12.63 9.14
N TRP A 137 17.18 12.43 7.93
CA TRP A 137 16.46 12.67 6.68
C TRP A 137 16.50 11.44 5.79
N PHE A 138 15.46 11.26 4.98
CA PHE A 138 15.36 10.16 4.04
C PHE A 138 15.41 10.71 2.61
N PRO A 139 16.50 10.47 1.86
CA PRO A 139 16.50 10.79 0.44
C PRO A 139 15.51 9.88 -0.29
N HIS A 140 14.86 10.42 -1.31
CA HIS A 140 13.81 9.75 -2.07
C HIS A 140 14.14 9.71 -3.57
N TYR A 141 13.48 8.81 -4.28
CA TYR A 141 13.48 8.74 -5.73
C TYR A 141 12.06 8.43 -6.23
N ALA A 142 11.76 8.77 -7.48
CA ALA A 142 10.56 8.35 -8.16
C ALA A 142 10.81 7.02 -8.90
N ASP A 143 9.86 6.09 -8.89
CA ASP A 143 9.89 4.97 -9.84
C ASP A 143 9.55 5.46 -11.27
N PHE A 144 9.49 4.55 -12.24
CA PHE A 144 9.19 4.93 -13.62
C PHE A 144 7.74 5.45 -13.82
N ARG A 145 6.87 5.36 -12.82
CA ARG A 145 5.48 5.83 -12.85
C ARG A 145 5.33 7.15 -12.10
N GLY A 146 6.34 7.58 -11.35
CA GLY A 146 6.34 8.82 -10.56
C GLY A 146 6.15 8.59 -9.07
N ARG A 147 5.89 7.36 -8.61
CA ARG A 147 5.69 7.11 -7.17
C ARG A 147 7.00 7.31 -6.41
N PHE A 148 6.94 8.06 -5.31
CA PHE A 148 8.11 8.33 -4.47
C PHE A 148 8.40 7.19 -3.50
N TYR A 149 9.67 6.81 -3.42
CA TYR A 149 10.20 5.79 -2.52
C TYR A 149 11.44 6.33 -1.79
N PRO A 150 11.58 6.06 -0.48
CA PRO A 150 12.83 6.31 0.21
C PRO A 150 13.94 5.43 -0.36
N ARG A 151 15.17 5.96 -0.37
CA ARG A 151 16.38 5.25 -0.80
C ARG A 151 16.82 4.17 0.20
N PRO A 152 16.88 4.43 1.51
CA PRO A 152 17.26 3.40 2.49
C PRO A 152 16.29 2.21 2.44
N GLN A 153 16.79 1.00 2.64
CA GLN A 153 16.02 -0.25 2.47
C GLN A 153 15.48 -0.84 3.78
N ASP A 154 16.16 -0.62 4.90
CA ASP A 154 15.81 -1.25 6.18
C ASP A 154 14.95 -0.32 7.06
N LEU A 155 15.53 0.76 7.58
CA LEU A 155 14.79 1.78 8.33
C LEU A 155 14.41 2.96 7.41
N HIS A 156 13.13 3.11 7.09
CA HIS A 156 12.63 4.19 6.22
C HIS A 156 11.15 4.51 6.45
N THR A 157 10.70 5.70 6.03
CA THR A 157 9.35 6.25 6.30
C THR A 157 8.15 5.50 5.71
N GLN A 158 8.41 4.46 4.91
CA GLN A 158 7.42 3.63 4.22
C GLN A 158 7.52 2.15 4.64
N GLY A 159 8.18 1.87 5.77
CA GLY A 159 8.33 0.52 6.29
C GLY A 159 7.03 -0.06 6.87
N ASP A 160 7.16 -1.22 7.51
CA ASP A 160 6.06 -1.88 8.22
C ASP A 160 5.67 -1.12 9.52
N SER A 161 4.70 -1.67 10.26
CA SER A 161 4.20 -1.03 11.49
C SER A 161 5.31 -0.73 12.50
N LEU A 162 6.28 -1.64 12.69
CA LEU A 162 7.41 -1.42 13.58
C LEU A 162 8.24 -0.22 13.14
N VAL A 163 8.63 -0.18 11.86
CA VAL A 163 9.42 0.93 11.32
C VAL A 163 8.65 2.25 11.43
N LYS A 164 7.34 2.26 11.19
CA LYS A 164 6.51 3.46 11.35
C LYS A 164 6.41 3.90 12.81
N GLY A 165 6.25 2.97 13.76
CA GLY A 165 6.26 3.29 15.19
C GLY A 165 7.62 3.77 15.71
N LEU A 166 8.71 3.29 15.11
CA LEU A 166 10.08 3.73 15.42
C LEU A 166 10.40 5.13 14.89
N LEU A 167 9.62 5.71 13.97
CA LEU A 167 9.92 6.98 13.33
C LEU A 167 8.84 8.02 13.65
N GLU A 168 9.27 9.15 14.22
CA GLU A 168 8.40 10.30 14.49
C GLU A 168 9.00 11.58 13.92
N PHE A 169 8.22 12.66 13.85
CA PHE A 169 8.75 13.95 13.45
C PHE A 169 9.72 14.47 14.52
N SER A 170 10.86 14.99 14.08
CA SER A 170 11.89 15.48 15.03
C SER A 170 11.52 16.82 15.67
N GLU A 171 10.85 17.69 14.90
CA GLU A 171 10.45 19.02 15.33
C GLU A 171 8.97 18.98 15.72
N PRO A 172 8.62 19.27 16.98
CA PRO A 172 7.23 19.22 17.40
C PRO A 172 6.41 20.35 16.78
N GLN A 173 5.10 20.15 16.78
CA GLN A 173 4.12 21.18 16.41
C GLN A 173 2.99 21.21 17.44
N ALA A 174 2.47 22.41 17.74
CA ALA A 174 1.28 22.60 18.54
C ALA A 174 0.08 21.86 17.93
N LEU A 175 -0.76 21.24 18.77
CA LEU A 175 -1.98 20.57 18.32
C LEU A 175 -3.00 21.55 17.70
N GLY A 176 -3.01 22.81 18.15
CA GLY A 176 -4.05 23.76 17.73
C GLY A 176 -5.46 23.28 18.11
N GLY A 177 -6.47 23.89 17.50
CA GLY A 177 -7.87 23.68 17.90
C GLY A 177 -8.37 22.24 17.78
N ASN A 178 -7.98 21.52 16.73
CA ASN A 178 -8.49 20.16 16.44
C ASN A 178 -7.42 19.05 16.56
N GLY A 179 -6.17 19.35 16.90
CA GLY A 179 -5.12 18.32 16.91
C GLY A 179 -5.34 17.22 17.95
N GLN A 180 -6.00 17.51 19.08
CA GLN A 180 -6.36 16.47 20.05
C GLN A 180 -7.36 15.48 19.44
N TYR A 181 -8.40 15.98 18.78
CA TYR A 181 -9.39 15.15 18.09
C TYR A 181 -8.72 14.20 17.10
N TRP A 182 -7.84 14.74 16.24
CA TRP A 182 -7.14 13.92 15.25
C TRP A 182 -6.14 12.94 15.85
N THR A 183 -5.52 13.28 16.98
CA THR A 183 -4.69 12.33 17.75
C THR A 183 -5.53 11.14 18.21
N TYR A 184 -6.77 11.39 18.67
CA TYR A 184 -7.66 10.34 19.14
C TYR A 184 -8.15 9.48 17.97
N VAL A 185 -8.62 10.11 16.89
CA VAL A 185 -9.00 9.38 15.65
C VAL A 185 -7.87 8.47 15.17
N ASN A 186 -6.63 8.95 15.17
CA ASN A 186 -5.49 8.14 14.72
C ASN A 186 -5.16 6.99 15.67
N ALA A 187 -5.26 7.20 16.98
CA ALA A 187 -5.08 6.11 17.94
C ALA A 187 -6.10 4.98 17.72
N ALA A 188 -7.38 5.32 17.51
CA ALA A 188 -8.41 4.35 17.15
C ALA A 188 -8.14 3.67 15.79
N ASN A 189 -7.69 4.42 14.78
CA ASN A 189 -7.29 3.86 13.48
C ASN A 189 -6.18 2.82 13.64
N TYR A 190 -5.13 3.11 14.40
CA TYR A 190 -4.03 2.17 14.64
C TYR A 190 -4.47 0.92 15.40
N TYR A 191 -5.48 1.04 16.26
CA TYR A 191 -6.05 -0.12 16.96
C TYR A 191 -6.85 -1.04 16.03
N GLY A 192 -7.46 -0.50 14.97
CA GLY A 192 -8.27 -1.26 13.99
C GLY A 192 -9.71 -0.76 13.83
N GLU A 193 -10.05 0.37 14.45
CA GLU A 193 -11.40 0.96 14.48
C GLU A 193 -11.65 1.95 13.32
N ASP A 194 -10.90 1.89 12.22
CA ASP A 194 -11.00 2.77 11.03
C ASP A 194 -12.29 2.62 10.21
N LYS A 195 -13.22 1.78 10.66
CA LYS A 195 -14.51 1.52 10.01
C LYS A 195 -15.66 2.27 10.70
N LEU A 196 -15.42 2.78 11.91
CA LEU A 196 -16.37 3.64 12.62
C LEU A 196 -16.41 5.04 11.98
N PRO A 197 -17.50 5.80 12.17
CA PRO A 197 -17.53 7.25 11.96
C PRO A 197 -16.41 7.96 12.73
N LEU A 198 -15.89 9.09 12.25
CA LEU A 198 -14.71 9.73 12.86
C LEU A 198 -14.92 10.10 14.34
N ASP A 199 -16.11 10.61 14.68
CA ASP A 199 -16.44 10.94 16.08
C ASP A 199 -16.50 9.70 16.97
N ASP A 200 -16.95 8.57 16.45
CA ASP A 200 -16.94 7.28 17.15
C ASP A 200 -15.52 6.77 17.38
N ARG A 201 -14.61 7.00 16.43
CA ARG A 201 -13.17 6.71 16.60
C ARG A 201 -12.58 7.55 17.72
N ALA A 202 -12.84 8.85 17.73
CA ALA A 202 -12.37 9.73 18.79
C ALA A 202 -12.93 9.33 20.17
N ARG A 203 -14.23 8.99 20.24
CA ARG A 203 -14.88 8.48 21.46
C ARG A 203 -14.26 7.18 21.94
N TRP A 204 -14.01 6.23 21.03
CA TRP A 204 -13.37 4.97 21.38
C TRP A 204 -12.04 5.20 22.10
N THR A 205 -11.20 6.11 21.63
CA THR A 205 -9.93 6.43 22.32
C THR A 205 -10.16 7.05 23.70
N ALA A 206 -11.14 7.94 23.83
CA ALA A 206 -11.48 8.52 25.13
C ALA A 206 -11.95 7.45 26.13
N ASP A 207 -12.81 6.54 25.70
CA ASP A 207 -13.38 5.46 26.52
C ASP A 207 -12.32 4.42 26.93
N HIS A 208 -11.26 4.26 26.14
CA HIS A 208 -10.16 3.32 26.39
C HIS A 208 -8.91 3.99 26.98
N MET A 209 -8.99 5.24 27.44
CA MET A 209 -7.84 6.01 27.94
C MET A 209 -7.07 5.29 29.06
N MET A 210 -7.75 4.55 29.95
CA MET A 210 -7.07 3.77 30.99
C MET A 210 -6.13 2.70 30.42
N GLY A 211 -6.57 1.95 29.40
CA GLY A 211 -5.73 0.95 28.73
C GLY A 211 -4.57 1.59 27.97
N ILE A 212 -4.81 2.76 27.36
CA ILE A 212 -3.79 3.54 26.65
C ILE A 212 -2.69 4.02 27.62
N LEU A 213 -3.08 4.54 28.78
CA LEU A 213 -2.13 4.97 29.81
C LEU A 213 -1.37 3.77 30.38
N ALA A 214 -2.03 2.64 30.63
CA ALA A 214 -1.39 1.41 31.07
C ALA A 214 -0.35 0.90 30.05
N ALA A 215 -0.67 0.92 28.75
CA ALA A 215 0.27 0.59 27.68
C ALA A 215 1.51 1.51 27.65
N ALA A 216 1.36 2.79 27.97
CA ALA A 216 2.48 3.74 28.03
C ALA A 216 3.24 3.72 29.37
N GLU A 217 2.65 3.21 30.45
CA GLU A 217 3.28 3.06 31.77
C GLU A 217 4.04 1.74 31.90
N ASP A 218 3.40 0.64 31.52
CA ASP A 218 3.94 -0.71 31.61
C ASP A 218 3.65 -1.50 30.31
N PRO A 219 4.43 -1.26 29.24
CA PRO A 219 4.23 -1.90 27.95
C PRO A 219 4.52 -3.41 27.96
N PHE A 220 5.15 -3.93 29.02
CA PHE A 220 5.47 -5.36 29.17
C PHE A 220 4.59 -6.08 30.19
N GLY A 221 3.93 -5.38 31.12
CA GLY A 221 2.98 -5.97 32.06
C GLY A 221 1.53 -5.74 31.64
N GLU A 222 0.77 -4.99 32.45
CA GLU A 222 -0.69 -4.84 32.29
C GLU A 222 -1.08 -4.26 30.92
N GLY A 223 -0.24 -3.42 30.33
CA GLY A 223 -0.48 -2.80 29.04
C GLY A 223 -0.24 -3.71 27.83
N PHE A 224 0.52 -4.79 27.97
CA PHE A 224 1.00 -5.60 26.83
C PHE A 224 -0.15 -6.18 26.01
N GLU A 225 -1.12 -6.81 26.67
CA GLU A 225 -2.29 -7.44 26.02
C GLU A 225 -3.21 -6.46 25.30
N PHE A 226 -3.12 -5.17 25.61
CA PHE A 226 -3.92 -4.13 24.98
C PHE A 226 -3.25 -3.63 23.70
N TRP A 227 -2.02 -3.11 23.78
CA TRP A 227 -1.38 -2.52 22.61
C TRP A 227 -0.93 -3.55 21.57
N SER A 228 -0.56 -4.77 21.97
CA SER A 228 -0.07 -5.81 21.06
C SER A 228 -1.15 -6.41 20.17
N LYS A 229 -2.44 -6.21 20.48
CA LYS A 229 -3.60 -6.70 19.72
C LYS A 229 -4.12 -5.72 18.67
N ALA A 230 -3.61 -4.50 18.66
CA ALA A 230 -3.95 -3.50 17.67
C ALA A 230 -3.54 -3.96 16.26
N ASP A 231 -4.33 -3.60 15.23
CA ASP A 231 -4.00 -3.88 13.82
C ASP A 231 -2.63 -3.30 13.42
N SER A 232 -2.22 -2.18 14.02
CA SER A 232 -0.92 -1.51 13.83
C SER A 232 -0.26 -1.27 15.19
N PRO A 233 0.29 -2.31 15.84
CA PRO A 233 0.60 -2.29 17.28
C PRO A 233 1.67 -1.29 17.65
N TRP A 234 2.69 -1.11 16.81
CA TRP A 234 3.80 -0.20 17.08
C TRP A 234 3.45 1.27 16.87
N GLU A 235 2.58 1.57 15.90
CA GLU A 235 2.02 2.91 15.71
C GLU A 235 1.05 3.26 16.84
N PHE A 236 0.24 2.29 17.26
CA PHE A 236 -0.64 2.46 18.41
C PHE A 236 0.15 2.70 19.71
N LEU A 237 1.22 1.94 19.96
CA LEU A 237 2.09 2.15 21.12
C LEU A 237 2.75 3.56 21.09
N ALA A 238 3.17 4.04 19.91
CA ALA A 238 3.66 5.40 19.75
C ALA A 238 2.57 6.44 20.13
N ALA A 239 1.33 6.22 19.69
CA ALA A 239 0.18 7.05 20.07
C ALA A 239 -0.12 6.98 21.57
N CYS A 240 0.01 5.82 22.22
CA CYS A 240 -0.16 5.69 23.67
C CYS A 240 0.82 6.57 24.44
N TYR A 241 2.10 6.57 24.06
CA TYR A 241 3.09 7.46 24.67
C TYR A 241 2.74 8.93 24.46
N GLU A 242 2.26 9.31 23.28
CA GLU A 242 1.87 10.68 22.99
C GLU A 242 0.63 11.11 23.79
N LEU A 243 -0.37 10.24 23.90
CA LEU A 243 -1.58 10.49 24.68
C LEU A 243 -1.30 10.58 26.17
N LYS A 244 -0.36 9.78 26.70
CA LYS A 244 0.11 9.94 28.08
C LYS A 244 0.77 11.30 28.30
N ARG A 245 1.67 11.72 27.40
CA ARG A 245 2.29 13.05 27.45
C ARG A 245 1.24 14.17 27.41
N LEU A 246 0.23 14.03 26.55
CA LEU A 246 -0.88 14.99 26.47
C LEU A 246 -1.69 15.01 27.77
N ARG A 247 -2.02 13.84 28.34
CA ARG A 247 -2.73 13.75 29.62
C ARG A 247 -1.96 14.43 30.75
N ASP A 248 -0.65 14.22 30.83
CA ASP A 248 0.19 14.83 31.87
C ASP A 248 0.30 16.35 31.69
N TRP A 249 0.36 16.82 30.44
CA TRP A 249 0.29 18.24 30.09
C TRP A 249 -1.02 18.90 30.54
N LEU A 250 -2.15 18.23 30.31
CA LEU A 250 -3.46 18.71 30.76
C LEU A 250 -3.60 18.69 32.29
N ALA A 251 -3.01 17.70 32.96
CA ALA A 251 -3.09 17.56 34.42
C ALA A 251 -2.44 18.71 35.19
N VAL A 252 -1.48 19.43 34.59
CA VAL A 252 -0.87 20.63 35.17
C VAL A 252 -1.58 21.94 34.78
N GLY A 253 -2.74 21.85 34.13
CA GLY A 253 -3.61 22.98 33.81
C GLY A 253 -3.32 23.69 32.49
N ASN A 254 -2.48 23.10 31.62
CA ASN A 254 -2.23 23.66 30.30
C ASN A 254 -3.36 23.32 29.31
N LEU A 255 -3.45 24.10 28.24
CA LEU A 255 -4.45 23.88 27.19
C LEU A 255 -3.96 22.80 26.19
N PRO A 256 -4.87 21.96 25.64
CA PRO A 256 -4.49 20.94 24.67
C PRO A 256 -3.89 21.52 23.39
N GLU A 257 -4.37 22.68 22.94
CA GLU A 257 -3.94 23.35 21.71
C GLU A 257 -2.45 23.71 21.69
N ASP A 258 -1.86 23.97 22.85
CA ASP A 258 -0.45 24.33 23.01
C ASP A 258 0.48 23.12 23.08
N PHE A 259 -0.08 21.91 23.25
CA PHE A 259 0.70 20.69 23.38
C PHE A 259 1.57 20.45 22.15
N GLN A 260 2.87 20.30 22.38
CA GLN A 260 3.89 20.12 21.36
C GLN A 260 4.02 18.63 21.00
N SER A 261 3.30 18.23 19.95
CA SER A 261 3.24 16.85 19.48
C SER A 261 4.28 16.53 18.42
N THR A 262 4.77 15.28 18.41
CA THR A 262 5.65 14.72 17.36
C THR A 262 5.03 13.54 16.63
N LEU A 263 3.81 13.14 17.01
CA LEU A 263 3.11 12.01 16.43
C LEU A 263 2.78 12.26 14.96
N VAL A 264 3.00 11.24 14.14
CA VAL A 264 2.66 11.25 12.72
C VAL A 264 1.24 10.73 12.57
N CYS A 265 0.27 11.60 12.30
CA CYS A 265 -1.10 11.19 11.96
C CYS A 265 -1.18 10.83 10.48
N ARG A 266 -1.82 9.70 10.14
CA ARG A 266 -1.92 9.15 8.77
C ARG A 266 -3.37 8.94 8.37
N TYR A 267 -3.66 9.22 7.10
CA TYR A 267 -4.97 9.13 6.50
C TYR A 267 -4.87 8.34 5.21
N ASP A 268 -5.60 7.24 5.13
CA ASP A 268 -5.56 6.32 4.00
C ASP A 268 -6.74 6.55 3.05
N ALA A 269 -6.45 6.46 1.76
CA ALA A 269 -7.51 6.37 0.76
C ALA A 269 -8.34 5.11 0.96
N THR A 270 -9.67 5.17 0.76
CA THR A 270 -10.53 3.99 0.84
C THR A 270 -10.13 2.90 -0.18
N CYS A 271 -9.91 3.31 -1.44
CA CYS A 271 -9.41 2.47 -2.53
C CYS A 271 -8.90 3.35 -3.68
N SER A 272 -7.68 3.87 -3.55
CA SER A 272 -7.11 4.90 -4.45
C SER A 272 -7.29 4.57 -5.94
N GLY A 273 -6.95 3.36 -6.37
CA GLY A 273 -7.07 2.97 -7.78
C GLY A 273 -8.49 3.11 -8.34
N ILE A 274 -9.52 2.71 -7.59
CA ILE A 274 -10.93 2.86 -8.02
C ILE A 274 -11.36 4.33 -7.94
N GLN A 275 -10.91 5.08 -6.93
CA GLN A 275 -11.19 6.53 -6.83
C GLN A 275 -10.72 7.27 -8.08
N HIS A 276 -9.47 7.05 -8.50
CA HIS A 276 -8.91 7.66 -9.70
C HIS A 276 -9.60 7.20 -10.99
N LEU A 277 -9.89 5.90 -11.14
CA LEU A 277 -10.58 5.37 -12.31
C LEU A 277 -12.03 5.87 -12.42
N ALA A 278 -12.76 5.95 -11.31
CA ALA A 278 -14.11 6.49 -11.26
C ALA A 278 -14.13 7.97 -11.66
N ALA A 279 -13.17 8.77 -11.16
CA ALA A 279 -13.05 10.17 -11.50
C ALA A 279 -12.65 10.41 -12.96
N LEU A 280 -11.74 9.60 -13.53
CA LEU A 280 -11.37 9.64 -14.95
C LEU A 280 -12.57 9.38 -15.86
N MET A 281 -13.41 8.41 -15.48
CA MET A 281 -14.60 8.03 -16.25
C MET A 281 -15.85 8.84 -15.93
N LYS A 282 -15.77 9.79 -14.99
CA LYS A 282 -16.91 10.53 -14.44
C LYS A 282 -18.04 9.60 -13.97
N ASP A 283 -17.70 8.48 -13.34
CA ASP A 283 -18.66 7.47 -12.90
C ASP A 283 -19.12 7.68 -11.45
N GLU A 284 -20.37 8.11 -11.28
CA GLU A 284 -20.97 8.37 -9.97
C GLU A 284 -21.20 7.07 -9.17
N VAL A 285 -21.49 5.95 -9.85
CA VAL A 285 -21.82 4.68 -9.18
C VAL A 285 -20.60 4.09 -8.48
N SER A 286 -19.44 4.05 -9.12
CA SER A 286 -18.20 3.63 -8.47
C SER A 286 -17.72 4.67 -7.47
N ALA A 287 -17.83 5.97 -7.78
CA ALA A 287 -17.41 7.05 -6.87
C ALA A 287 -18.10 7.00 -5.50
N LEU A 288 -19.39 6.65 -5.45
CA LEU A 288 -20.15 6.42 -4.22
C LEU A 288 -19.63 5.23 -3.39
N GLN A 289 -19.06 4.21 -4.03
CA GLN A 289 -18.59 2.99 -3.34
C GLN A 289 -17.22 3.18 -2.69
N VAL A 290 -16.46 4.16 -3.14
CA VAL A 290 -15.09 4.45 -2.66
C VAL A 290 -14.97 5.83 -2.04
N ASN A 291 -16.09 6.37 -1.57
CA ASN A 291 -16.19 7.62 -0.82
C ASN A 291 -15.62 8.84 -1.56
N VAL A 292 -15.66 8.86 -2.90
CA VAL A 292 -15.45 10.11 -3.66
C VAL A 292 -16.71 10.96 -3.60
N VAL A 293 -17.88 10.34 -3.57
CA VAL A 293 -19.15 11.01 -3.27
C VAL A 293 -19.66 10.51 -1.92
N SER A 294 -20.05 11.45 -1.06
CA SER A 294 -20.62 11.13 0.25
C SER A 294 -22.01 10.49 0.11
N GLN A 295 -22.32 9.51 0.95
CA GLN A 295 -23.66 8.94 1.08
C GLN A 295 -24.48 9.63 2.19
N GLY A 296 -23.88 10.60 2.88
CA GLY A 296 -24.45 11.30 4.02
C GLY A 296 -23.43 11.42 5.16
N PRO A 297 -23.67 12.32 6.14
CA PRO A 297 -22.77 12.52 7.27
C PRO A 297 -22.57 11.23 8.08
N GLY A 298 -21.32 10.89 8.41
CA GLY A 298 -20.99 9.69 9.19
C GLY A 298 -21.22 8.34 8.47
N ILE A 299 -21.62 8.33 7.19
CA ILE A 299 -21.82 7.09 6.43
C ILE A 299 -20.59 6.81 5.58
N ARG A 300 -19.85 5.76 5.94
CA ARG A 300 -18.71 5.26 5.17
C ARG A 300 -19.11 4.10 4.26
N ALA A 301 -18.93 4.27 2.96
CA ALA A 301 -19.08 3.18 2.00
C ALA A 301 -17.94 2.15 2.15
N ASP A 302 -18.29 0.87 2.03
CA ASP A 302 -17.36 -0.25 2.10
C ASP A 302 -17.51 -1.15 0.86
N ILE A 303 -16.81 -0.78 -0.22
CA ILE A 303 -16.80 -1.53 -1.48
C ILE A 303 -16.47 -3.02 -1.27
N TYR A 304 -15.62 -3.35 -0.30
CA TYR A 304 -15.23 -4.72 -0.01
C TYR A 304 -16.41 -5.53 0.52
N THR A 305 -17.21 -4.94 1.42
CA THR A 305 -18.44 -5.58 1.92
C THR A 305 -19.49 -5.72 0.82
N LYS A 306 -19.66 -4.71 -0.03
CA LYS A 306 -20.59 -4.77 -1.17
C LYS A 306 -20.23 -5.91 -2.15
N VAL A 307 -18.96 -6.03 -2.52
CA VAL A 307 -18.48 -7.13 -3.39
C VAL A 307 -18.63 -8.48 -2.70
N LYS A 308 -18.29 -8.57 -1.40
CA LYS A 308 -18.53 -9.79 -0.60
C LYS A 308 -20.00 -10.20 -0.62
N ASP A 309 -20.93 -9.28 -0.43
CA ASP A 309 -22.38 -9.56 -0.46
C ASP A 309 -22.83 -10.04 -1.85
N ALA A 310 -22.30 -9.46 -2.92
CA ALA A 310 -22.56 -9.93 -4.28
C ALA A 310 -22.02 -11.36 -4.50
N VAL A 311 -20.82 -11.67 -4.03
CA VAL A 311 -20.25 -13.03 -4.09
C VAL A 311 -21.11 -14.02 -3.30
N VAL A 312 -21.53 -13.66 -2.07
CA VAL A 312 -22.42 -14.50 -1.25
C VAL A 312 -23.73 -14.80 -1.97
N LYS A 313 -24.33 -13.82 -2.66
CA LYS A 313 -25.52 -14.05 -3.48
C LYS A 313 -25.25 -15.06 -4.60
N LEU A 314 -24.14 -14.90 -5.34
CA LEU A 314 -23.76 -15.81 -6.42
C LEU A 314 -23.50 -17.25 -5.90
N VAL A 315 -22.83 -17.39 -4.76
CA VAL A 315 -22.59 -18.70 -4.12
C VAL A 315 -23.90 -19.35 -3.70
N ASN A 316 -24.83 -18.60 -3.11
CA ASN A 316 -26.14 -19.14 -2.70
C ASN A 316 -27.02 -19.53 -3.89
N LEU A 317 -26.93 -18.81 -5.01
CA LEU A 317 -27.60 -19.19 -6.26
C LEU A 317 -27.03 -20.48 -6.84
N ASP A 318 -25.71 -20.61 -6.87
CA ASP A 318 -25.05 -21.83 -7.35
C ASP A 318 -25.30 -23.04 -6.44
N ARG A 319 -25.57 -22.83 -5.15
CA ARG A 319 -25.94 -23.91 -4.21
C ARG A 319 -27.21 -24.63 -4.65
N VAL A 320 -28.18 -23.89 -5.23
CA VAL A 320 -29.41 -24.49 -5.72
C VAL A 320 -29.24 -25.12 -7.11
N ASP A 321 -28.29 -24.65 -7.91
CA ASP A 321 -27.93 -25.19 -9.22
C ASP A 321 -27.16 -26.53 -9.09
N SER A 322 -27.67 -27.59 -9.71
CA SER A 322 -27.05 -28.92 -9.64
C SER A 322 -25.63 -28.98 -10.22
N ARG A 323 -25.24 -28.03 -11.09
CA ARG A 323 -23.92 -28.03 -11.73
C ARG A 323 -22.80 -27.54 -10.81
N PHE A 324 -23.08 -26.58 -9.94
CA PHE A 324 -22.06 -25.92 -9.11
C PHE A 324 -22.23 -26.16 -7.61
N ARG A 325 -23.27 -26.91 -7.21
CA ARG A 325 -23.64 -27.18 -5.81
C ARG A 325 -22.46 -27.56 -4.92
N GLU A 326 -21.69 -28.58 -5.30
CA GLU A 326 -20.59 -29.10 -4.48
C GLU A 326 -19.51 -28.03 -4.23
N ALA A 327 -19.16 -27.25 -5.26
CA ALA A 327 -18.17 -26.18 -5.14
C ALA A 327 -18.70 -24.99 -4.34
N ALA A 328 -19.99 -24.65 -4.50
CA ALA A 328 -20.66 -23.60 -3.76
C ALA A 328 -20.75 -23.92 -2.26
N GLU A 329 -21.10 -25.16 -1.90
CA GLU A 329 -21.22 -25.64 -0.52
C GLU A 329 -19.92 -25.48 0.28
N LEU A 330 -18.77 -25.59 -0.36
CA LEU A 330 -17.47 -25.35 0.29
C LEU A 330 -17.33 -23.91 0.81
N TRP A 331 -18.02 -22.93 0.20
CA TRP A 331 -17.86 -21.51 0.52
C TRP A 331 -19.04 -20.87 1.26
N VAL A 332 -20.13 -21.60 1.45
CA VAL A 332 -21.28 -21.14 2.25
C VAL A 332 -20.80 -20.73 3.65
N ASP A 333 -21.21 -19.55 4.10
CA ASP A 333 -20.84 -18.94 5.38
C ASP A 333 -19.32 -18.72 5.62
N ARG A 334 -18.47 -18.93 4.60
CA ARG A 334 -17.01 -18.72 4.65
C ARG A 334 -16.53 -17.51 3.87
N VAL A 335 -17.38 -16.92 3.03
CA VAL A 335 -17.06 -15.69 2.30
C VAL A 335 -17.16 -14.48 3.23
N VAL A 336 -16.01 -13.99 3.68
CA VAL A 336 -15.90 -12.82 4.57
C VAL A 336 -15.27 -11.63 3.85
N ARG A 337 -15.35 -10.42 4.42
CA ARG A 337 -14.73 -9.22 3.82
C ARG A 337 -13.25 -9.43 3.47
N GLY A 338 -12.52 -10.16 4.31
CA GLY A 338 -11.11 -10.50 4.09
C GLY A 338 -10.85 -11.30 2.81
N THR A 339 -11.76 -12.21 2.41
CA THR A 339 -11.54 -13.10 1.25
C THR A 339 -11.55 -12.33 -0.07
N VAL A 340 -12.30 -11.22 -0.16
CA VAL A 340 -12.42 -10.41 -1.37
C VAL A 340 -11.53 -9.16 -1.35
N LYS A 341 -11.12 -8.67 -0.17
CA LYS A 341 -10.41 -7.39 0.01
C LYS A 341 -9.24 -7.24 -0.95
N ARG A 342 -8.32 -8.22 -0.95
CA ARG A 342 -7.09 -8.14 -1.75
C ARG A 342 -7.37 -8.14 -3.25
N ALA A 343 -8.34 -8.93 -3.70
CA ALA A 343 -8.75 -8.98 -5.10
C ALA A 343 -9.32 -7.63 -5.55
N VAL A 344 -10.22 -7.04 -4.75
CA VAL A 344 -10.79 -5.71 -5.03
C VAL A 344 -9.70 -4.63 -5.06
N MET A 345 -8.79 -4.62 -4.07
CA MET A 345 -7.69 -3.64 -3.99
C MET A 345 -6.72 -3.74 -5.17
N THR A 346 -6.47 -4.95 -5.69
CA THR A 346 -5.46 -5.18 -6.74
C THR A 346 -6.03 -5.16 -8.16
N THR A 347 -7.35 -5.18 -8.32
CA THR A 347 -8.04 -5.10 -9.62
C THR A 347 -7.74 -3.81 -10.39
N PRO A 348 -7.82 -2.60 -9.81
CA PRO A 348 -7.42 -1.36 -10.49
C PRO A 348 -5.99 -1.38 -11.04
N TYR A 349 -5.13 -2.17 -10.39
CA TYR A 349 -3.73 -2.34 -10.73
C TYR A 349 -3.49 -3.56 -11.65
N GLY A 350 -4.53 -4.05 -12.31
CA GLY A 350 -4.42 -5.01 -13.40
C GLY A 350 -4.08 -6.44 -12.96
N VAL A 351 -4.38 -6.82 -11.72
CA VAL A 351 -4.29 -8.24 -11.32
C VAL A 351 -5.13 -9.10 -12.27
N SER A 352 -4.59 -10.24 -12.70
CA SER A 352 -5.32 -11.20 -13.51
C SER A 352 -6.16 -12.14 -12.63
N GLU A 353 -7.11 -12.86 -13.22
CA GLU A 353 -7.87 -13.90 -12.50
C GLU A 353 -6.94 -14.94 -11.86
N ARG A 354 -5.88 -15.36 -12.58
CA ARG A 354 -4.85 -16.24 -12.01
C ARG A 354 -4.12 -15.59 -10.83
N GLY A 355 -3.91 -14.28 -10.87
CA GLY A 355 -3.35 -13.53 -9.75
C GLY A 355 -4.27 -13.53 -8.53
N ILE A 356 -5.58 -13.34 -8.72
CA ILE A 356 -6.59 -13.41 -7.65
C ILE A 356 -6.63 -14.82 -7.05
N LEU A 357 -6.62 -15.85 -7.89
CA LEU A 357 -6.57 -17.24 -7.44
C LEU A 357 -5.35 -17.52 -6.55
N ASN A 358 -4.18 -17.05 -6.97
CA ASN A 358 -2.96 -17.18 -6.17
C ASN A 358 -3.07 -16.41 -4.84
N GLN A 359 -3.74 -15.25 -4.81
CA GLN A 359 -3.99 -14.51 -3.56
C GLN A 359 -4.86 -15.34 -2.61
N ILE A 360 -5.97 -15.90 -3.07
CA ILE A 360 -6.87 -16.72 -2.24
C ILE A 360 -6.14 -17.92 -1.63
N ILE A 361 -5.28 -18.58 -2.41
CA ILE A 361 -4.50 -19.73 -1.94
C ILE A 361 -3.42 -19.30 -0.95
N ASN A 362 -2.64 -18.26 -1.28
CA ASN A 362 -1.51 -17.82 -0.46
C ASN A 362 -1.96 -17.17 0.86
N ASP A 363 -3.15 -16.56 0.88
CA ASP A 363 -3.74 -15.95 2.07
C ASP A 363 -4.46 -16.98 2.96
N GLY A 364 -4.42 -18.27 2.60
CA GLY A 364 -4.95 -19.37 3.41
C GLY A 364 -6.48 -19.47 3.43
N PHE A 365 -7.21 -18.66 2.66
CA PHE A 365 -8.68 -18.68 2.67
C PHE A 365 -9.27 -20.02 2.21
N ALA A 366 -8.53 -20.78 1.40
CA ALA A 366 -8.91 -22.12 0.95
C ALA A 366 -8.38 -23.26 1.84
N ASP A 367 -7.78 -22.97 3.01
CA ASP A 367 -7.14 -23.99 3.87
C ASP A 367 -8.12 -24.96 4.54
N HIS A 368 -9.41 -24.61 4.58
CA HIS A 368 -10.48 -25.50 5.01
C HIS A 368 -10.73 -26.68 4.04
N VAL A 369 -10.11 -26.66 2.85
CA VAL A 369 -10.12 -27.76 1.89
C VAL A 369 -8.75 -28.44 1.88
N GLU A 370 -8.73 -29.78 1.79
CA GLU A 370 -7.49 -30.56 1.74
C GLU A 370 -6.55 -30.09 0.62
N LYS A 371 -5.25 -30.11 0.91
CA LYS A 371 -4.19 -29.69 -0.02
C LYS A 371 -4.27 -30.50 -1.32
N GLY A 372 -4.02 -29.82 -2.45
CA GLY A 372 -3.95 -30.44 -3.77
C GLY A 372 -5.02 -29.91 -4.72
N LYS A 373 -5.50 -30.78 -5.61
CA LYS A 373 -6.42 -30.40 -6.71
C LYS A 373 -7.75 -29.83 -6.19
N ALA A 374 -8.29 -30.38 -5.10
CA ALA A 374 -9.55 -29.94 -4.52
C ALA A 374 -9.49 -28.49 -4.01
N ARG A 375 -8.45 -28.15 -3.23
CA ARG A 375 -8.23 -26.76 -2.77
C ARG A 375 -8.09 -25.78 -3.92
N TYR A 376 -7.35 -26.17 -4.96
CA TYR A 376 -7.18 -25.31 -6.13
C TYR A 376 -8.51 -25.08 -6.85
N ALA A 377 -9.32 -26.13 -7.05
CA ALA A 377 -10.64 -26.03 -7.67
C ALA A 377 -11.61 -25.18 -6.83
N ALA A 378 -11.58 -25.32 -5.50
CA ALA A 378 -12.38 -24.50 -4.59
C ALA A 378 -11.99 -23.01 -4.68
N ALA A 379 -10.69 -22.70 -4.68
CA ALA A 379 -10.21 -21.33 -4.82
C ALA A 379 -10.51 -20.75 -6.23
N GLU A 380 -10.44 -21.57 -7.27
CA GLU A 380 -10.78 -21.18 -8.64
C GLU A 380 -12.26 -20.82 -8.77
N TYR A 381 -13.14 -21.63 -8.17
CA TYR A 381 -14.56 -21.33 -8.09
C TYR A 381 -14.83 -19.97 -7.42
N LEU A 382 -14.25 -19.72 -6.24
CA LEU A 382 -14.43 -18.44 -5.55
C LEU A 382 -13.88 -17.28 -6.39
N THR A 383 -12.74 -17.47 -7.04
CA THR A 383 -12.13 -16.47 -7.93
C THR A 383 -13.09 -16.06 -9.04
N GLN A 384 -13.75 -17.02 -9.70
CA GLN A 384 -14.73 -16.72 -10.75
C GLN A 384 -15.87 -15.87 -10.21
N LYS A 385 -16.39 -16.18 -9.00
CA LYS A 385 -17.46 -15.39 -8.38
C LYS A 385 -17.03 -13.98 -7.99
N ILE A 386 -15.81 -13.82 -7.48
CA ILE A 386 -15.23 -12.51 -7.20
C ILE A 386 -15.12 -11.68 -8.48
N VAL A 387 -14.61 -12.27 -9.56
CA VAL A 387 -14.46 -11.57 -10.85
C VAL A 387 -15.82 -11.12 -11.39
N SER A 388 -16.84 -12.00 -11.38
CA SER A 388 -18.20 -11.65 -11.79
C SER A 388 -18.82 -10.55 -10.92
N ALA A 389 -18.64 -10.59 -9.60
CA ALA A 389 -19.13 -9.55 -8.70
C ALA A 389 -18.44 -8.19 -8.93
N LEU A 390 -17.15 -8.20 -9.27
CA LEU A 390 -16.41 -7.01 -9.63
C LEU A 390 -16.87 -6.43 -10.98
N ASP A 391 -17.19 -7.26 -11.97
CA ASP A 391 -17.73 -6.80 -13.25
C ASP A 391 -19.03 -6.01 -13.08
N GLU A 392 -19.91 -6.45 -12.18
CA GLU A 392 -21.15 -5.73 -11.86
C GLU A 392 -20.90 -4.43 -11.06
N SER A 393 -19.89 -4.42 -10.18
CA SER A 393 -19.71 -3.33 -9.21
C SER A 393 -18.88 -2.14 -9.72
N ILE A 394 -17.97 -2.36 -10.69
CA ILE A 394 -16.98 -1.38 -11.16
C ILE A 394 -16.80 -1.37 -12.70
N ASP A 395 -17.91 -1.44 -13.45
CA ASP A 395 -17.90 -1.45 -14.93
C ASP A 395 -17.10 -0.28 -15.55
N ALA A 396 -17.41 0.96 -15.16
CA ALA A 396 -16.74 2.13 -15.75
C ALA A 396 -15.23 2.14 -15.47
N PRO A 397 -14.73 1.88 -14.24
CA PRO A 397 -13.32 1.63 -14.01
C PRO A 397 -12.71 0.56 -14.92
N ARG A 398 -13.39 -0.57 -15.17
CA ARG A 398 -12.91 -1.60 -16.10
C ARG A 398 -12.86 -1.11 -17.55
N ARG A 399 -13.80 -0.28 -17.99
CA ARG A 399 -13.77 0.35 -19.33
C ARG A 399 -12.56 1.27 -19.49
N ALA A 400 -12.19 2.06 -18.48
CA ALA A 400 -10.94 2.84 -18.51
C ALA A 400 -9.70 1.94 -18.63
N MET A 401 -9.64 0.86 -17.84
CA MET A 401 -8.53 -0.09 -17.92
C MET A 401 -8.43 -0.75 -19.30
N ALA A 402 -9.57 -1.10 -19.91
CA ALA A 402 -9.64 -1.66 -21.25
C ALA A 402 -9.16 -0.64 -22.30
N TYR A 403 -9.54 0.63 -22.15
CA TYR A 403 -9.08 1.72 -23.02
C TYR A 403 -7.55 1.89 -22.97
N PHE A 404 -6.94 1.92 -21.79
CA PHE A 404 -5.47 2.01 -21.68
C PHE A 404 -4.76 0.82 -22.33
N ARG A 405 -5.33 -0.39 -22.20
CA ARG A 405 -4.83 -1.61 -22.86
C ARG A 405 -4.96 -1.52 -24.39
N GLU A 406 -6.06 -0.97 -24.88
CA GLU A 406 -6.31 -0.77 -26.31
C GLU A 406 -5.30 0.21 -26.91
N VAL A 407 -5.07 1.36 -26.26
CA VAL A 407 -4.07 2.34 -26.69
C VAL A 407 -2.67 1.72 -26.70
N ALA A 408 -2.30 0.98 -25.65
CA ALA A 408 -1.01 0.28 -25.62
C ALA A 408 -0.88 -0.77 -26.73
N LYS A 409 -1.94 -1.54 -27.02
CA LYS A 409 -1.97 -2.50 -28.13
C LYS A 409 -1.87 -1.82 -29.49
N PHE A 410 -2.47 -0.65 -29.64
CA PHE A 410 -2.38 0.15 -30.86
C PHE A 410 -0.96 0.66 -31.12
N LEU A 411 -0.30 1.19 -30.09
CA LEU A 411 1.08 1.68 -30.17
C LEU A 411 2.08 0.54 -30.39
N ASP A 412 1.90 -0.61 -29.72
CA ASP A 412 2.74 -1.80 -29.88
C ASP A 412 2.74 -2.30 -31.33
N LYS A 413 1.59 -2.31 -32.01
CA LYS A 413 1.49 -2.65 -33.45
C LYS A 413 2.28 -1.72 -34.37
N LYS A 414 2.56 -0.49 -33.92
CA LYS A 414 3.35 0.52 -34.64
C LYS A 414 4.81 0.56 -34.16
N ASP A 415 5.21 -0.35 -33.26
CA ASP A 415 6.52 -0.37 -32.60
C ASP A 415 6.84 0.96 -31.89
N LEU A 416 5.81 1.58 -31.30
CA LEU A 416 5.94 2.81 -30.51
C LEU A 416 5.73 2.51 -29.02
N PRO A 417 6.53 3.11 -28.11
CA PRO A 417 6.31 2.99 -26.68
C PRO A 417 5.09 3.82 -26.25
N LEU A 418 4.45 3.42 -25.15
CA LEU A 418 3.42 4.24 -24.51
C LEU A 418 4.11 5.31 -23.64
N VAL A 419 3.90 6.59 -23.97
CA VAL A 419 4.45 7.74 -23.25
C VAL A 419 3.35 8.76 -23.01
N TRP A 420 3.22 9.27 -21.78
CA TRP A 420 2.17 10.21 -21.40
C TRP A 420 2.65 11.20 -20.33
N ASP A 421 1.97 12.33 -20.24
CA ASP A 421 2.21 13.35 -19.21
C ASP A 421 1.17 13.23 -18.08
N THR A 422 1.58 13.52 -16.85
CA THR A 422 0.69 13.63 -15.69
C THR A 422 0.46 15.09 -15.28
N PRO A 423 -0.66 15.41 -14.60
CA PRO A 423 -0.98 16.78 -14.17
C PRO A 423 0.07 17.43 -13.26
N SER A 424 0.89 16.63 -12.57
CA SER A 424 1.94 17.13 -11.67
C SER A 424 3.23 17.55 -12.38
N GLY A 425 3.37 17.28 -13.69
CA GLY A 425 4.58 17.56 -14.46
C GLY A 425 5.57 16.39 -14.54
N PHE A 426 5.08 15.16 -14.40
CA PHE A 426 5.84 13.93 -14.67
C PHE A 426 5.47 13.32 -16.02
N THR A 427 6.45 12.99 -16.85
CA THR A 427 6.28 12.26 -18.11
C THR A 427 6.69 10.81 -17.89
N ALA A 428 5.74 9.89 -17.99
CA ALA A 428 5.98 8.47 -17.85
C ALA A 428 6.19 7.81 -19.22
N LYS A 429 7.14 6.86 -19.29
CA LYS A 429 7.40 6.03 -20.48
C LYS A 429 7.36 4.55 -20.11
N GLN A 430 6.48 3.82 -20.79
CA GLN A 430 6.36 2.39 -20.73
C GLN A 430 6.91 1.74 -22.01
N ALA A 431 8.09 1.14 -21.87
CA ALA A 431 8.77 0.39 -22.92
C ALA A 431 9.16 -0.95 -22.31
N TYR A 432 8.39 -2.02 -22.55
CA TYR A 432 8.73 -3.38 -22.14
C TYR A 432 9.31 -4.14 -23.32
N TYR A 433 10.63 -4.23 -23.42
CA TYR A 433 11.32 -4.98 -24.47
C TYR A 433 11.36 -6.48 -24.20
N LYS A 434 11.56 -7.27 -25.25
CA LYS A 434 11.91 -8.69 -25.09
C LYS A 434 13.25 -8.80 -24.37
N THR A 435 13.35 -9.80 -23.50
CA THR A 435 14.56 -10.05 -22.70
C THR A 435 15.25 -11.30 -23.17
N ASN A 436 16.57 -11.29 -23.21
CA ASN A 436 17.41 -12.47 -23.35
C ASN A 436 18.01 -12.85 -22.00
N GLN A 437 18.53 -14.06 -21.91
CA GLN A 437 19.19 -14.56 -20.72
C GLN A 437 20.53 -15.20 -21.11
N LYS A 438 21.57 -14.90 -20.34
CA LYS A 438 22.88 -15.52 -20.46
C LYS A 438 23.27 -16.10 -19.11
N GLN A 439 23.43 -17.41 -19.08
CA GLN A 439 23.98 -18.11 -17.92
C GLN A 439 25.51 -18.06 -17.99
N VAL A 440 26.12 -17.54 -16.93
CA VAL A 440 27.57 -17.49 -16.76
C VAL A 440 27.94 -18.51 -15.69
N ARG A 441 28.64 -19.56 -16.12
CA ARG A 441 29.14 -20.58 -15.20
C ARG A 441 30.40 -20.06 -14.50
N THR A 442 30.40 -20.09 -13.18
CA THR A 442 31.54 -19.68 -12.34
C THR A 442 32.00 -20.86 -11.49
N LEU A 443 33.15 -20.72 -10.81
CA LEU A 443 33.64 -21.72 -9.86
C LEU A 443 32.70 -21.92 -8.66
N HIS A 444 31.85 -20.92 -8.35
CA HIS A 444 30.92 -20.93 -7.20
C HIS A 444 29.46 -21.20 -7.59
N GLY A 445 29.19 -21.54 -8.85
CA GLY A 445 27.85 -21.80 -9.37
C GLY A 445 27.52 -21.00 -10.62
N ASP A 446 26.26 -21.06 -11.02
CA ASP A 446 25.79 -20.43 -12.26
C ASP A 446 25.09 -19.10 -11.96
N VAL A 447 25.52 -18.04 -12.65
CA VAL A 447 24.89 -16.71 -12.58
C VAL A 447 24.03 -16.51 -13.82
N LEU A 448 22.72 -16.37 -13.64
CA LEU A 448 21.80 -16.05 -14.73
C LEU A 448 21.69 -14.54 -14.89
N MET A 449 22.28 -13.99 -15.95
CA MET A 449 22.12 -12.58 -16.32
C MET A 449 20.93 -12.45 -17.28
N ARG A 450 20.03 -11.51 -17.02
CA ARG A 450 18.96 -11.14 -17.95
C ARG A 450 19.24 -9.75 -18.49
N PHE A 451 19.09 -9.56 -19.79
CA PHE A 451 19.29 -8.26 -20.44
C PHE A 451 18.25 -8.08 -21.54
N GLU A 452 18.02 -6.84 -21.93
CA GLU A 452 17.01 -6.50 -22.91
C GLU A 452 17.55 -6.55 -24.32
N MET A 453 16.65 -6.83 -25.26
CA MET A 453 16.91 -6.78 -26.69
C MET A 453 15.96 -5.77 -27.32
N PRO A 454 16.26 -4.45 -27.25
CA PRO A 454 15.47 -3.44 -27.96
C PRO A 454 15.28 -3.76 -29.44
N GLU A 455 16.31 -4.34 -30.08
CA GLU A 455 16.30 -4.80 -31.46
C GLU A 455 15.32 -5.96 -31.74
N ALA A 456 14.91 -6.71 -30.71
CA ALA A 456 13.92 -7.77 -30.83
C ALA A 456 12.47 -7.24 -30.68
N GLY A 457 12.31 -5.94 -30.48
CA GLY A 457 11.04 -5.24 -30.29
C GLY A 457 10.44 -5.42 -28.90
N PHE A 458 9.21 -4.92 -28.74
CA PHE A 458 8.48 -5.01 -27.48
C PHE A 458 8.01 -6.43 -27.15
N ALA A 459 7.71 -6.65 -25.87
CA ALA A 459 6.99 -7.79 -25.34
C ALA A 459 5.49 -7.43 -25.23
N PRO A 460 4.65 -7.77 -26.22
CA PRO A 460 3.31 -7.20 -26.36
C PRO A 460 2.40 -7.49 -25.16
N GLY A 461 2.47 -8.72 -24.63
CA GLY A 461 1.68 -9.10 -23.46
C GLY A 461 1.99 -8.25 -22.23
N LYS A 462 3.26 -7.90 -21.99
CA LYS A 462 3.66 -7.04 -20.86
C LYS A 462 3.27 -5.58 -21.11
N GLN A 463 3.43 -5.09 -22.35
CA GLN A 463 3.00 -3.74 -22.72
C GLN A 463 1.50 -3.54 -22.47
N VAL A 464 0.67 -4.44 -22.98
CA VAL A 464 -0.78 -4.32 -22.86
C VAL A 464 -1.21 -4.46 -21.40
N LEU A 465 -0.77 -5.51 -20.70
CA LEU A 465 -1.20 -5.76 -19.32
C LEU A 465 -0.70 -4.70 -18.33
N GLY A 466 0.47 -4.11 -18.58
CA GLY A 466 1.06 -3.07 -17.73
C GLY A 466 0.44 -1.68 -17.89
N ALA A 467 -0.24 -1.39 -19.00
CA ALA A 467 -0.71 -0.05 -19.32
C ALA A 467 -1.66 0.53 -18.27
N ALA A 468 -2.74 -0.20 -17.95
CA ALA A 468 -3.72 0.24 -16.96
C ALA A 468 -3.12 0.53 -15.57
N PRO A 469 -2.41 -0.41 -14.91
CA PRO A 469 -1.79 -0.14 -13.61
C PRO A 469 -0.81 1.03 -13.65
N ASN A 470 0.02 1.12 -14.70
CA ASN A 470 1.06 2.15 -14.76
C ASN A 470 0.46 3.54 -14.94
N VAL A 471 -0.61 3.69 -15.73
CA VAL A 471 -1.34 4.96 -15.85
C VAL A 471 -1.97 5.32 -14.50
N VAL A 472 -2.72 4.41 -13.86
CA VAL A 472 -3.36 4.69 -12.55
C VAL A 472 -2.31 5.06 -11.49
N HIS A 473 -1.20 4.32 -11.41
CA HIS A 473 -0.09 4.64 -10.52
C HIS A 473 0.55 6.00 -10.80
N SER A 474 0.54 6.47 -12.04
CA SER A 474 1.06 7.80 -12.35
C SER A 474 0.14 8.93 -11.90
N PHE A 475 -1.18 8.68 -11.88
CA PHE A 475 -2.18 9.64 -11.40
C PHE A 475 -2.23 9.71 -9.88
N ASP A 476 -2.07 8.59 -9.16
CA ASP A 476 -1.95 8.63 -7.69
C ASP A 476 -0.68 9.37 -7.25
N ALA A 477 0.44 9.14 -7.94
CA ALA A 477 1.68 9.85 -7.68
C ALA A 477 1.56 11.35 -7.99
N ALA A 478 0.81 11.70 -9.05
CA ALA A 478 0.54 13.09 -9.37
C ALA A 478 -0.33 13.77 -8.30
N HIS A 479 -1.33 13.08 -7.77
CA HIS A 479 -2.17 13.58 -6.68
C HIS A 479 -1.36 13.82 -5.41
N LEU A 480 -0.54 12.85 -4.98
CA LEU A 480 0.39 13.01 -3.86
C LEU A 480 1.31 14.22 -4.08
N ALA A 481 1.92 14.35 -5.26
CA ALA A 481 2.84 15.44 -5.55
C ALA A 481 2.17 16.83 -5.47
N LEU A 482 0.95 16.94 -6.01
CA LEU A 482 0.16 18.18 -5.93
C LEU A 482 -0.22 18.52 -4.49
N VAL A 483 -0.62 17.52 -3.69
CA VAL A 483 -0.91 17.69 -2.27
C VAL A 483 0.33 18.14 -1.50
N ALA A 484 1.49 17.51 -1.72
CA ALA A 484 2.74 17.89 -1.07
C ALA A 484 3.13 19.34 -1.35
N VAL A 485 2.98 19.79 -2.60
CA VAL A 485 3.27 21.18 -2.99
C VAL A 485 2.23 22.16 -2.44
N ALA A 486 0.95 21.79 -2.39
CA ALA A 486 -0.07 22.63 -1.80
C ALA A 486 0.12 22.79 -0.28
N MET A 487 0.41 21.70 0.43
CA MET A 487 0.75 21.71 1.87
C MET A 487 1.98 22.56 2.16
N LYS A 488 3.01 22.48 1.30
CA LYS A 488 4.18 23.37 1.37
C LYS A 488 3.79 24.84 1.29
N ARG A 489 2.89 25.21 0.37
CA ARG A 489 2.45 26.60 0.17
C ARG A 489 1.67 27.14 1.37
N GLU A 490 0.97 26.25 2.07
CA GLU A 490 0.28 26.54 3.34
C GLU A 490 1.24 26.56 4.55
N GLY A 491 2.55 26.39 4.32
CA GLY A 491 3.58 26.46 5.36
C GLY A 491 3.82 25.16 6.12
N VAL A 492 3.21 24.03 5.71
CA VAL A 492 3.38 22.75 6.40
C VAL A 492 4.73 22.13 6.05
N ARG A 493 5.60 22.08 7.07
CA ARG A 493 6.98 21.59 6.99
C ARG A 493 7.09 20.08 6.85
N ASP A 494 6.38 19.34 7.70
CA ASP A 494 6.60 17.90 7.88
C ASP A 494 5.44 17.10 7.29
N LEU A 495 5.78 16.21 6.36
CA LEU A 495 4.84 15.32 5.67
C LEU A 495 5.37 13.89 5.61
N ALA A 496 4.46 12.94 5.73
CA ALA A 496 4.73 11.51 5.74
C ALA A 496 3.85 10.80 4.71
N PHE A 497 4.42 10.46 3.56
CA PHE A 497 3.66 9.80 2.49
C PHE A 497 4.05 8.34 2.29
N VAL A 498 3.05 7.48 2.13
CA VAL A 498 3.18 6.09 1.67
C VAL A 498 2.16 5.88 0.55
N HIS A 499 2.52 6.28 -0.67
CA HIS A 499 1.65 6.19 -1.86
C HIS A 499 0.29 6.85 -1.65
N ASP A 500 -0.76 6.10 -1.33
CA ASP A 500 -2.13 6.54 -1.07
C ASP A 500 -2.45 6.76 0.43
N SER A 501 -1.42 6.75 1.28
CA SER A 501 -1.48 7.12 2.70
C SER A 501 -0.76 8.44 2.93
N PHE A 502 -1.49 9.46 3.39
CA PHE A 502 -0.96 10.81 3.59
C PHE A 502 -0.91 11.16 5.07
N GLY A 503 0.21 11.70 5.54
CA GLY A 503 0.38 12.02 6.96
C GLY A 503 1.08 13.34 7.24
N CYS A 504 0.76 13.90 8.40
CA CYS A 504 1.26 15.17 8.92
C CYS A 504 1.13 15.21 10.46
N HIS A 505 1.55 16.31 11.09
CA HIS A 505 1.22 16.57 12.50
C HIS A 505 -0.29 16.71 12.68
N ALA A 506 -0.83 16.25 13.82
CA ALA A 506 -2.27 16.27 14.10
C ALA A 506 -2.92 17.66 13.93
N GLY A 507 -2.20 18.74 14.24
CA GLY A 507 -2.69 20.11 14.07
C GLY A 507 -2.87 20.56 12.61
N ASN A 508 -2.32 19.81 11.64
CA ASN A 508 -2.47 20.09 10.21
C ASN A 508 -3.45 19.13 9.51
N SER A 509 -4.11 18.25 10.25
CA SER A 509 -4.93 17.18 9.66
C SER A 509 -6.12 17.68 8.86
N ASP A 510 -6.87 18.65 9.39
CA ASP A 510 -7.99 19.29 8.66
C ASP A 510 -7.50 19.92 7.34
N LEU A 511 -6.35 20.60 7.41
CA LEU A 511 -5.71 21.21 6.26
C LEU A 511 -5.31 20.15 5.22
N LEU A 512 -4.67 19.07 5.66
CA LEU A 512 -4.27 17.96 4.79
C LEU A 512 -5.47 17.34 4.08
N LEU A 513 -6.54 17.03 4.81
CA LEU A 513 -7.75 16.43 4.26
C LEU A 513 -8.46 17.38 3.28
N ARG A 514 -8.54 18.68 3.60
CA ARG A 514 -9.07 19.70 2.69
C ARG A 514 -8.25 19.77 1.41
N VAL A 515 -6.94 19.98 1.52
CA VAL A 515 -6.02 20.10 0.38
C VAL A 515 -6.04 18.84 -0.48
N THR A 516 -6.12 17.66 0.14
CA THR A 516 -6.22 16.37 -0.56
C THR A 516 -7.44 16.33 -1.49
N LYS A 517 -8.60 16.77 -1.00
CA LYS A 517 -9.83 16.86 -1.80
C LYS A 517 -9.74 17.93 -2.88
N GLU A 518 -9.22 19.12 -2.56
CA GLU A 518 -9.04 20.21 -3.51
C GLU A 518 -8.13 19.82 -4.68
N GLN A 519 -7.01 19.16 -4.42
CA GLN A 519 -6.10 18.71 -5.48
C GLN A 519 -6.70 17.57 -6.31
N PHE A 520 -7.54 16.72 -5.71
CA PHE A 520 -8.28 15.71 -6.47
C PHE A 520 -9.26 16.37 -7.46
N VAL A 521 -10.02 17.38 -7.00
CA VAL A 521 -10.88 18.20 -7.87
C VAL A 521 -10.06 18.90 -8.95
N ALA A 522 -8.89 19.45 -8.61
CA ALA A 522 -8.03 20.16 -9.57
C ALA A 522 -7.56 19.24 -10.72
N ILE A 523 -7.30 17.96 -10.45
CA ILE A 523 -6.93 16.96 -11.45
C ILE A 523 -8.13 16.60 -12.32
N TYR A 524 -9.29 16.36 -11.70
CA TYR A 524 -10.40 15.66 -12.35
C TYR A 524 -11.58 16.54 -12.74
N ASN A 525 -11.66 17.81 -12.36
CA ASN A 525 -12.72 18.74 -12.79
C ASN A 525 -12.43 19.32 -14.20
N ARG A 526 -11.94 18.45 -15.10
CA ARG A 526 -11.58 18.72 -16.49
C ARG A 526 -11.85 17.46 -17.32
N ASP A 527 -11.52 17.50 -18.60
CA ASP A 527 -11.52 16.32 -19.46
C ASP A 527 -10.18 15.57 -19.39
N THR A 528 -9.85 15.10 -18.19
CA THR A 528 -8.52 14.56 -17.86
C THR A 528 -8.13 13.36 -18.69
N LEU A 529 -9.10 12.52 -19.09
CA LEU A 529 -8.84 11.34 -19.92
C LEU A 529 -8.51 11.75 -21.37
N GLU A 530 -9.18 12.78 -21.90
CA GLU A 530 -8.83 13.35 -23.20
C GLU A 530 -7.49 14.09 -23.14
N GLU A 531 -7.21 14.86 -22.09
CA GLU A 531 -5.89 15.49 -21.88
C GLU A 531 -4.77 14.43 -21.85
N TRP A 532 -5.01 13.28 -21.20
CA TRP A 532 -4.09 12.15 -21.22
C TRP A 532 -3.90 11.61 -22.65
N ARG A 533 -4.98 11.37 -23.40
CA ARG A 533 -4.94 10.92 -24.79
C ARG A 533 -4.16 11.89 -25.68
N GLN A 534 -4.37 13.19 -25.54
CA GLN A 534 -3.65 14.24 -26.27
C GLN A 534 -2.16 14.23 -25.94
N SER A 535 -1.78 13.96 -24.69
CA SER A 535 -0.36 13.79 -24.32
C SER A 535 0.26 12.58 -25.03
N VAL A 536 -0.48 11.46 -25.13
CA VAL A 536 -0.02 10.26 -25.85
C VAL A 536 0.15 10.54 -27.35
N ILE A 537 -0.76 11.28 -27.97
CA ILE A 537 -0.65 11.71 -29.37
C ILE A 537 0.61 12.56 -29.57
N LYS A 538 0.82 13.56 -28.71
CA LYS A 538 1.98 14.44 -28.75
C LYS A 538 3.30 13.68 -28.68
N HIS A 539 3.41 12.69 -27.78
CA HIS A 539 4.66 11.93 -27.60
C HIS A 539 4.88 10.84 -28.65
N SER A 540 3.80 10.22 -29.15
CA SER A 540 3.88 9.17 -30.17
C SER A 540 3.96 9.71 -31.60
N GLY A 541 3.50 10.94 -31.83
CA GLY A 541 3.34 11.51 -33.17
C GLY A 541 2.20 10.86 -33.98
N CYS A 542 1.34 10.05 -33.36
CA CYS A 542 0.25 9.36 -34.03
C CYS A 542 -1.09 10.01 -33.68
N PRO A 543 -1.82 10.63 -34.63
CA PRO A 543 -3.10 11.28 -34.35
C PRO A 543 -4.25 10.28 -34.17
N ASP A 544 -4.14 9.09 -34.74
CA ASP A 544 -5.19 8.05 -34.77
C ASP A 544 -5.28 7.22 -33.48
N ILE A 545 -4.82 7.75 -32.35
CA ILE A 545 -4.98 7.10 -31.05
C ILE A 545 -6.49 6.93 -30.78
N PRO A 546 -6.94 5.73 -30.34
CA PRO A 546 -8.34 5.44 -30.06
C PRO A 546 -9.02 6.55 -29.25
N GLU A 547 -10.25 6.90 -29.61
CA GLU A 547 -11.05 7.91 -28.91
C GLU A 547 -11.39 7.47 -27.49
N VAL A 548 -11.55 8.44 -26.60
CA VAL A 548 -11.93 8.16 -25.22
C VAL A 548 -13.32 7.52 -25.16
N PRO A 549 -13.54 6.54 -24.27
CA PRO A 549 -14.85 5.93 -24.11
C PRO A 549 -15.87 6.94 -23.57
N PRO A 550 -17.19 6.68 -23.73
CA PRO A 550 -18.23 7.53 -23.15
C PRO A 550 -18.05 7.69 -21.63
N LEU A 551 -17.99 8.95 -21.20
CA LEU A 551 -17.89 9.36 -19.80
C LEU A 551 -19.29 9.45 -19.16
N GLY A 552 -19.33 9.28 -17.84
CA GLY A 552 -20.53 9.54 -17.05
C GLY A 552 -20.73 11.02 -16.71
N SER A 553 -21.53 11.29 -15.68
CA SER A 553 -21.94 12.64 -15.27
C SER A 553 -21.53 13.02 -13.85
N LEU A 554 -20.54 12.32 -13.27
CA LEU A 554 -20.05 12.64 -11.92
C LEU A 554 -19.58 14.09 -11.82
N ASP A 555 -20.20 14.82 -10.91
CA ASP A 555 -19.66 16.06 -10.39
C ASP A 555 -18.58 15.75 -9.35
N VAL A 556 -17.32 15.92 -9.73
CA VAL A 556 -16.16 15.62 -8.88
C VAL A 556 -16.09 16.57 -7.67
N THR A 557 -16.69 17.75 -7.73
CA THR A 557 -16.64 18.72 -6.62
C THR A 557 -17.32 18.20 -5.35
N LYS A 558 -18.25 17.23 -5.48
CA LYS A 558 -18.87 16.51 -4.35
C LYS A 558 -17.85 15.85 -3.42
N VAL A 559 -16.62 15.58 -3.86
CA VAL A 559 -15.57 15.04 -3.01
C VAL A 559 -15.20 15.98 -1.86
N LEU A 560 -15.37 17.29 -2.03
CA LEU A 560 -15.07 18.30 -1.00
C LEU A 560 -15.87 18.06 0.29
N GLU A 561 -17.08 17.54 0.14
CA GLU A 561 -18.02 17.20 1.23
C GLU A 561 -17.84 15.77 1.75
N SER A 562 -16.97 14.97 1.13
CA SER A 562 -16.73 13.60 1.54
C SER A 562 -15.80 13.52 2.75
N GLU A 563 -16.32 12.99 3.84
CA GLU A 563 -15.59 12.76 5.10
C GLU A 563 -14.60 11.60 4.97
N PHE A 564 -15.01 10.50 4.30
CA PHE A 564 -14.25 9.24 4.24
C PHE A 564 -13.46 9.05 2.94
N PHE A 565 -13.25 10.12 2.16
CA PHE A 565 -12.40 10.06 0.96
C PHE A 565 -10.98 9.59 1.32
N PHE A 566 -10.42 10.22 2.35
CA PHE A 566 -9.22 9.85 3.12
C PHE A 566 -9.59 9.96 4.60
N SER A 567 -9.34 8.94 5.42
CA SER A 567 -9.77 8.92 6.84
C SER A 567 -8.96 8.00 7.72
#